data_AF-A0A166J0Y8-F1
#
_entry.id   AF-A0A166J0Y8-F1
#
_cell.length_a   1.000
_cell.length_b   1.000
_cell.length_c   1.000
_cell.angle_alpha   90.00
_cell.angle_beta   90.00
_cell.angle_gamma   90.00
#
_symmetry.space_group_name_H-M   'P 1'
#
loop_
_entity.id
_entity.type
_entity.pdbx_description
1 polymer ?
#
loop_
_entity_poly.entity_id
_entity_poly.type
_entity_poly.pdbx_seq_one_letter_code
_entity_poly.pdbx_strand_id
1 'polypeptide(L)'
;TNVDYSSNWAGAVISKTSATWTAVTGTFTVPTPKAPSGSSTAYASAWVGIDGDTCGNAILQTGVDFNVESGKVSYDAWYEWYPDYAYDFSGISFSAGDSVTTTVKATSKTGGTATIKNNSKGTTVTHTFSGQPSLCEYDAEWIVEDFESNGGLVPFANFGTVTFTGASATSSSGSTGPSGAGIIDIEQSNKYNKFSLTGCLAIIEQQLFVPMFTNNETSLLFSPYKLGDIGTLNHCVALAPLTRLRNDEDSAPRDMAVKYYAQRASTPGTLLFTEGTVVGPQAYGIKGTPGIWSARQIEAWKKVTDAVHTHRSFIVAQLWSTGPAADPTLLARLGHPYTNASAWHHKDLPASQLPREMTTVEIKEHVALYATAAKNAVERAGFDGVELHLGNGYLMDNFLQIVSNKRTDEYGGTVEYRLRFPFEALAAIGMRMPDPDIVETFSALLTRIRDAYPRLAFVHVRIDRALHDPNAVYVRDSDDYLHEIWKSGADSDKRAYIAAGGFNRESALERAEAGDLVAFGRAFLANPDLPRRLRRNWPLTEGDRATYYTSEEVGYTDYPFYEESVNAVENRV
;
A
#
# COMPACT_ATOMS: atom_id res chain seq x y z
N THR A 1 -18.58 1.42 -3.88
CA THR A 1 -19.63 0.48 -3.46
C THR A 1 -19.14 -0.21 -2.21
N ASN A 2 -19.99 -0.37 -1.20
CA ASN A 2 -19.64 -1.16 -0.01
C ASN A 2 -19.42 -2.60 -0.47
N VAL A 3 -18.33 -3.22 -0.02
CA VAL A 3 -18.07 -4.65 -0.25
C VAL A 3 -18.55 -5.36 1.01
N ASP A 4 -19.58 -6.17 0.88
CA ASP A 4 -20.01 -7.12 1.91
C ASP A 4 -19.28 -8.46 1.67
N TYR A 5 -19.29 -9.35 2.66
CA TYR A 5 -18.57 -10.63 2.58
C TYR A 5 -19.52 -11.81 2.78
N SER A 6 -19.32 -12.87 2.00
CA SER A 6 -19.99 -14.17 2.13
C SER A 6 -18.96 -15.27 2.40
N SER A 7 -19.36 -16.30 3.11
CA SER A 7 -18.50 -17.44 3.42
C SER A 7 -18.26 -18.38 2.25
N ASN A 8 -19.00 -18.26 1.15
CA ASN A 8 -18.93 -19.25 0.07
C ASN A 8 -19.21 -18.72 -1.34
N TRP A 9 -19.69 -17.50 -1.53
CA TRP A 9 -19.91 -16.95 -2.88
C TRP A 9 -19.46 -15.50 -3.03
N ALA A 10 -19.07 -15.11 -4.25
CA ALA A 10 -18.70 -13.74 -4.61
C ALA A 10 -19.48 -13.33 -5.86
N GLY A 11 -19.90 -12.07 -5.94
CA GLY A 11 -20.63 -11.62 -7.11
C GLY A 11 -21.16 -10.20 -7.02
N ALA A 12 -21.89 -9.82 -8.07
CA ALA A 12 -22.69 -8.60 -8.11
C ALA A 12 -24.15 -8.95 -7.88
N VAL A 13 -24.79 -8.22 -6.97
CA VAL A 13 -26.20 -8.36 -6.63
C VAL A 13 -26.93 -7.04 -6.76
N ILE A 14 -28.04 -7.03 -7.49
CA ILE A 14 -28.97 -5.89 -7.51
C ILE A 14 -30.20 -6.23 -6.69
N SER A 15 -30.24 -5.73 -5.45
CA SER A 15 -31.38 -5.94 -4.55
C SER A 15 -32.42 -4.82 -4.66
N LYS A 16 -33.69 -5.20 -4.52
CA LYS A 16 -34.85 -4.30 -4.45
C LYS A 16 -35.74 -4.68 -3.27
N THR A 17 -36.43 -3.69 -2.70
CA THR A 17 -37.35 -3.90 -1.58
C THR A 17 -38.74 -4.40 -2.02
N SER A 18 -38.92 -4.72 -3.31
CA SER A 18 -40.18 -5.20 -3.88
C SER A 18 -39.93 -6.02 -5.13
N ALA A 19 -40.86 -6.92 -5.45
CA ALA A 19 -40.79 -7.82 -6.60
C ALA A 19 -40.54 -7.06 -7.90
N THR A 20 -39.44 -7.37 -8.58
CA THR A 20 -38.91 -6.60 -9.70
C THR A 20 -38.37 -7.49 -10.82
N TRP A 21 -37.55 -8.49 -10.50
CA TRP A 21 -36.76 -9.20 -11.50
C TRP A 21 -37.45 -10.44 -12.05
N THR A 22 -37.47 -10.56 -13.37
CA THR A 22 -38.13 -11.66 -14.09
C THR A 22 -37.18 -12.44 -14.99
N ALA A 23 -35.99 -11.92 -15.26
CA ALA A 23 -34.92 -12.67 -15.93
C ALA A 23 -33.55 -12.11 -15.56
N VAL A 24 -32.55 -12.98 -15.51
CA VAL A 24 -31.14 -12.61 -15.36
C VAL A 24 -30.32 -13.42 -16.34
N THR A 25 -29.41 -12.76 -17.06
CA THR A 25 -28.54 -13.38 -18.06
C THR A 25 -27.11 -12.86 -17.93
N GLY A 26 -26.15 -13.70 -18.28
CA GLY A 26 -24.74 -13.36 -18.34
C GLY A 26 -23.99 -14.31 -19.25
N THR A 27 -22.88 -13.83 -19.83
CA THR A 27 -22.00 -14.63 -20.68
C THR A 27 -20.58 -14.58 -20.14
N PHE A 28 -19.97 -15.74 -19.91
CA PHE A 28 -18.58 -15.84 -19.47
C PHE A 28 -17.78 -16.84 -20.32
N THR A 29 -16.46 -16.83 -20.15
CA THR A 29 -15.56 -17.82 -20.75
C THR A 29 -15.29 -18.90 -19.72
N VAL A 30 -15.46 -20.17 -20.10
CA VAL A 30 -15.21 -21.32 -19.21
C VAL A 30 -13.74 -21.29 -18.78
N PRO A 31 -13.44 -21.19 -17.47
CA PRO A 31 -12.07 -21.07 -16.99
C PRO A 31 -11.33 -22.42 -17.06
N THR A 32 -10.01 -22.40 -16.85
CA THR A 32 -9.23 -23.62 -16.60
C THR A 32 -8.99 -23.75 -15.09
N PRO A 33 -9.76 -24.57 -14.36
CA PRO A 33 -9.59 -24.69 -12.93
C PRO A 33 -8.29 -25.43 -12.58
N LYS A 34 -7.73 -25.09 -11.42
CA LYS A 34 -6.55 -25.74 -10.82
C LYS A 34 -6.85 -26.06 -9.37
N ALA A 35 -6.42 -27.24 -8.91
CA ALA A 35 -6.51 -27.55 -7.49
C ALA A 35 -5.52 -26.68 -6.67
N PRO A 36 -5.88 -26.29 -5.44
CA PRO A 36 -4.97 -25.60 -4.55
C PRO A 36 -3.83 -26.53 -4.11
N SER A 37 -2.68 -25.95 -3.72
CA SER A 37 -1.53 -26.72 -3.25
C SER A 37 -1.92 -27.64 -2.09
N GLY A 38 -1.58 -28.92 -2.20
CA GLY A 38 -1.91 -29.93 -1.18
C GLY A 38 -3.27 -30.62 -1.39
N SER A 39 -4.04 -30.24 -2.41
CA SER A 39 -5.26 -30.95 -2.81
C SER A 39 -5.14 -31.55 -4.22
N SER A 40 -5.67 -32.76 -4.40
CA SER A 40 -5.87 -33.38 -5.71
C SER A 40 -7.26 -33.13 -6.28
N THR A 41 -8.15 -32.53 -5.49
CA THR A 41 -9.51 -32.17 -5.90
C THR A 41 -9.76 -30.68 -5.68
N ALA A 42 -10.59 -30.07 -6.53
CA ALA A 42 -11.11 -28.74 -6.28
C ALA A 42 -12.36 -28.44 -7.11
N TYR A 43 -13.21 -27.55 -6.62
CA TYR A 43 -14.50 -27.27 -7.23
C TYR A 43 -14.82 -25.79 -7.13
N ALA A 44 -15.56 -25.28 -8.10
CA ALA A 44 -16.16 -23.95 -8.09
C ALA A 44 -17.21 -23.86 -9.19
N SER A 45 -18.11 -22.90 -9.08
CA SER A 45 -19.20 -22.69 -10.03
C SER A 45 -19.29 -21.24 -10.47
N ALA A 46 -19.75 -20.99 -11.70
CA ALA A 46 -20.14 -19.65 -12.15
C ALA A 46 -21.59 -19.68 -12.65
N TRP A 47 -22.44 -18.81 -12.09
CA TRP A 47 -23.88 -18.88 -12.30
C TRP A 47 -24.57 -17.51 -12.31
N VAL A 48 -25.82 -17.50 -12.79
CA VAL A 48 -26.74 -16.36 -12.68
C VAL A 48 -28.01 -16.79 -11.98
N GLY A 49 -28.63 -15.88 -11.22
CA GLY A 49 -29.76 -16.23 -10.37
C GLY A 49 -30.71 -15.08 -10.05
N ILE A 50 -31.85 -15.46 -9.48
CA ILE A 50 -32.87 -14.60 -8.88
C ILE A 50 -33.09 -15.09 -7.45
N ASP A 51 -33.04 -14.16 -6.48
CA ASP A 51 -33.34 -14.33 -5.06
C ASP A 51 -32.32 -15.07 -4.15
N GLY A 52 -31.04 -15.15 -4.51
CA GLY A 52 -29.99 -15.79 -3.71
C GLY A 52 -29.49 -15.01 -2.47
N ASP A 53 -29.68 -13.69 -2.40
CA ASP A 53 -29.14 -12.84 -1.32
C ASP A 53 -30.14 -12.52 -0.20
N THR A 54 -31.17 -11.72 -0.48
CA THR A 54 -32.06 -11.20 0.57
C THR A 54 -33.30 -12.06 0.82
N CYS A 55 -33.62 -12.99 -0.07
CA CYS A 55 -34.83 -13.83 -0.02
C CYS A 55 -34.50 -15.32 0.19
N GLY A 56 -34.41 -15.77 1.43
CA GLY A 56 -34.11 -17.18 1.75
C GLY A 56 -35.23 -18.22 1.47
N ASN A 57 -36.31 -17.85 0.77
CA ASN A 57 -37.45 -18.77 0.53
C ASN A 57 -37.24 -19.69 -0.67
N ALA A 58 -36.68 -19.16 -1.76
CA ALA A 58 -36.50 -19.86 -3.02
C ALA A 58 -35.47 -19.12 -3.88
N ILE A 59 -34.67 -19.85 -4.65
CA ILE A 59 -33.68 -19.30 -5.58
C ILE A 59 -33.87 -19.99 -6.93
N LEU A 60 -33.93 -19.22 -8.02
CA LEU A 60 -33.91 -19.77 -9.38
C LEU A 60 -32.54 -19.48 -10.00
N GLN A 61 -31.75 -20.52 -10.31
CA GLN A 61 -30.36 -20.35 -10.74
C GLN A 61 -29.89 -21.42 -11.74
N THR A 62 -28.86 -21.08 -12.51
CA THR A 62 -28.23 -22.00 -13.48
C THR A 62 -26.79 -21.58 -13.78
N GLY A 63 -25.91 -22.56 -13.91
CA GLY A 63 -24.46 -22.32 -14.00
C GLY A 63 -23.67 -23.44 -14.63
N VAL A 64 -22.35 -23.26 -14.61
CA VAL A 64 -21.37 -24.28 -15.00
C VAL A 64 -20.40 -24.47 -13.86
N ASP A 65 -20.27 -25.71 -13.42
CA ASP A 65 -19.23 -26.15 -12.49
C ASP A 65 -17.95 -26.44 -13.25
N PHE A 66 -16.82 -26.13 -12.63
CA PHE A 66 -15.49 -26.40 -13.16
C PHE A 66 -14.64 -27.12 -12.11
N ASN A 67 -14.57 -28.43 -12.28
CA ASN A 67 -14.08 -29.37 -11.27
C ASN A 67 -12.68 -29.86 -11.64
N VAL A 68 -11.87 -30.12 -10.62
CA VAL A 68 -10.60 -30.82 -10.70
C VAL A 68 -10.71 -32.05 -9.83
N GLU A 69 -10.51 -33.23 -10.40
CA GLU A 69 -10.50 -34.48 -9.64
C GLU A 69 -9.33 -35.36 -10.07
N SER A 70 -8.45 -35.69 -9.14
CA SER A 70 -7.21 -36.44 -9.42
C SER A 70 -6.40 -35.85 -10.57
N GLY A 71 -6.35 -34.52 -10.65
CA GLY A 71 -5.66 -33.75 -11.69
C GLY A 71 -6.38 -33.71 -13.06
N LYS A 72 -7.59 -34.27 -13.18
CA LYS A 72 -8.42 -34.17 -14.38
C LYS A 72 -9.42 -33.04 -14.22
N VAL A 73 -9.57 -32.23 -15.26
CA VAL A 73 -10.56 -31.16 -15.31
C VAL A 73 -11.86 -31.69 -15.93
N SER A 74 -13.00 -31.39 -15.32
CA SER A 74 -14.34 -31.61 -15.88
C SER A 74 -15.22 -30.37 -15.73
N TYR A 75 -16.29 -30.33 -16.52
CA TYR A 75 -17.24 -29.22 -16.54
C TYR A 75 -18.66 -29.75 -16.64
N ASP A 76 -19.53 -29.32 -15.74
CA ASP A 76 -20.89 -29.83 -15.63
C ASP A 76 -21.86 -28.63 -15.60
N ALA A 77 -22.88 -28.65 -16.46
CA ALA A 77 -23.89 -27.59 -16.50
C ALA A 77 -25.11 -28.04 -15.71
N TRP A 78 -25.66 -27.15 -14.90
CA TRP A 78 -26.72 -27.50 -13.96
C TRP A 78 -27.82 -26.44 -13.89
N TYR A 79 -28.96 -26.85 -13.34
CA TYR A 79 -30.10 -25.99 -13.03
C TYR A 79 -30.64 -26.30 -11.64
N GLU A 80 -31.21 -25.30 -10.97
CA GLU A 80 -31.76 -25.46 -9.63
C GLU A 80 -32.94 -24.52 -9.37
N TRP A 81 -33.89 -25.02 -8.56
CA TRP A 81 -34.85 -24.20 -7.85
C TRP A 81 -34.77 -24.53 -6.35
N TYR A 82 -33.93 -23.80 -5.61
CA TYR A 82 -33.73 -24.01 -4.18
C TYR A 82 -35.08 -23.87 -3.45
N PRO A 83 -35.41 -24.71 -2.45
CA PRO A 83 -34.56 -25.68 -1.74
C PRO A 83 -34.52 -27.10 -2.32
N ASP A 84 -34.99 -27.33 -3.55
CA ASP A 84 -34.73 -28.62 -4.22
C ASP A 84 -33.26 -28.70 -4.66
N TYR A 85 -32.77 -29.91 -4.93
CA TYR A 85 -31.40 -30.16 -5.36
C TYR A 85 -31.08 -29.52 -6.72
N ALA A 86 -29.80 -29.23 -6.95
CA ALA A 86 -29.28 -28.97 -8.29
C ALA A 86 -29.24 -30.25 -9.14
N TYR A 87 -29.54 -30.13 -10.43
CA TYR A 87 -29.54 -31.23 -11.39
C TYR A 87 -28.71 -30.89 -12.63
N ASP A 88 -27.97 -31.88 -13.13
CA ASP A 88 -27.17 -31.73 -14.35
C ASP A 88 -28.04 -31.75 -15.62
N PHE A 89 -27.68 -30.88 -16.56
CA PHE A 89 -28.17 -30.96 -17.93
C PHE A 89 -27.51 -32.11 -18.69
N SER A 90 -28.30 -32.79 -19.52
CA SER A 90 -27.78 -33.72 -20.54
C SER A 90 -27.76 -33.06 -21.93
N GLY A 91 -26.91 -33.56 -22.83
CA GLY A 91 -26.86 -33.09 -24.22
C GLY A 91 -26.08 -31.80 -24.47
N ILE A 92 -25.34 -31.31 -23.47
CA ILE A 92 -24.42 -30.18 -23.59
C ILE A 92 -23.05 -30.55 -23.00
N SER A 93 -21.98 -29.95 -23.51
CA SER A 93 -20.62 -30.18 -23.01
C SER A 93 -19.79 -28.91 -23.11
N PHE A 94 -18.76 -28.79 -22.27
CA PHE A 94 -17.90 -27.61 -22.20
C PHE A 94 -16.42 -27.99 -22.21
N SER A 95 -15.61 -27.06 -22.67
CA SER A 95 -14.15 -27.11 -22.65
C SER A 95 -13.63 -25.76 -22.14
N ALA A 96 -12.44 -25.73 -21.53
CA ALA A 96 -11.74 -24.49 -21.23
C ALA A 96 -11.71 -23.56 -22.45
N GLY A 97 -12.07 -22.29 -22.25
CA GLY A 97 -12.13 -21.29 -23.32
C GLY A 97 -13.45 -21.23 -24.09
N ASP A 98 -14.40 -22.13 -23.86
CA ASP A 98 -15.74 -22.02 -24.44
C ASP A 98 -16.46 -20.76 -23.93
N SER A 99 -17.14 -20.03 -24.81
CA SER A 99 -18.05 -18.95 -24.42
C SER A 99 -19.42 -19.52 -24.07
N VAL A 100 -19.94 -19.18 -22.89
CA VAL A 100 -21.18 -19.75 -22.35
C VAL A 100 -22.11 -18.63 -21.92
N THR A 101 -23.37 -18.71 -22.34
CA THR A 101 -24.45 -17.83 -21.87
C THR A 101 -25.38 -18.62 -20.97
N THR A 102 -25.58 -18.13 -19.75
CA THR A 102 -26.54 -18.65 -18.78
C THR A 102 -27.70 -17.67 -18.67
N THR A 103 -28.92 -18.18 -18.50
CA THR A 103 -30.13 -17.35 -18.38
C THR A 103 -31.17 -18.05 -17.51
N VAL A 104 -31.67 -17.33 -16.51
CA VAL A 104 -32.89 -17.70 -15.79
C VAL A 104 -34.02 -16.75 -16.14
N LYS A 105 -35.25 -17.28 -16.18
CA LYS A 105 -36.47 -16.49 -16.42
C LYS A 105 -37.62 -16.98 -15.55
N ALA A 106 -38.11 -16.14 -14.65
CA ALA A 106 -39.36 -16.35 -13.94
C ALA A 106 -40.55 -16.01 -14.86
N THR A 107 -41.45 -16.98 -15.03
CA THR A 107 -42.73 -16.79 -15.76
C THR A 107 -43.90 -16.57 -14.80
N SER A 108 -43.74 -17.00 -13.55
CA SER A 108 -44.54 -16.68 -12.38
C SER A 108 -43.64 -16.81 -11.15
N LYS A 109 -44.16 -16.48 -9.97
CA LYS A 109 -43.40 -16.70 -8.72
C LYS A 109 -43.08 -18.16 -8.44
N THR A 110 -43.76 -19.11 -9.08
CA THR A 110 -43.64 -20.56 -8.83
C THR A 110 -43.28 -21.35 -10.09
N GLY A 111 -42.86 -20.66 -11.16
CA GLY A 111 -42.51 -21.30 -12.42
C GLY A 111 -41.65 -20.44 -13.32
N GLY A 112 -40.76 -21.08 -14.07
CA GLY A 112 -39.76 -20.37 -14.86
C GLY A 112 -38.90 -21.34 -15.67
N THR A 113 -37.79 -20.83 -16.21
CA THR A 113 -36.85 -21.63 -16.99
C THR A 113 -35.41 -21.31 -16.61
N ALA A 114 -34.56 -22.34 -16.62
CA ALA A 114 -33.10 -22.24 -16.62
C ALA A 114 -32.58 -22.66 -18.00
N THR A 115 -31.73 -21.85 -18.62
CA THR A 115 -31.20 -22.09 -19.97
C THR A 115 -29.70 -21.86 -20.00
N ILE A 116 -28.97 -22.81 -20.59
CA ILE A 116 -27.54 -22.70 -20.83
C ILE A 116 -27.25 -22.95 -22.30
N LYS A 117 -26.44 -22.05 -22.88
CA LYS A 117 -25.96 -22.15 -24.25
C LYS A 117 -24.44 -22.14 -24.27
N ASN A 118 -23.84 -23.16 -24.87
CA ASN A 118 -22.45 -23.12 -25.28
C ASN A 118 -22.37 -22.41 -26.64
N ASN A 119 -21.95 -21.15 -26.64
CA ASN A 119 -21.86 -20.34 -27.86
C ASN A 119 -20.79 -20.85 -28.82
N SER A 120 -19.70 -21.41 -28.28
CA SER A 120 -18.61 -21.97 -29.08
C SER A 120 -19.04 -23.23 -29.86
N LYS A 121 -19.94 -24.03 -29.29
CA LYS A 121 -20.42 -25.29 -29.89
C LYS A 121 -21.82 -25.19 -30.50
N GLY A 122 -22.54 -24.08 -30.28
CA GLY A 122 -23.88 -23.85 -30.81
C GLY A 122 -25.00 -24.69 -30.17
N THR A 123 -24.72 -25.35 -29.04
CA THR A 123 -25.69 -26.21 -28.33
C THR A 123 -26.37 -25.45 -27.19
N THR A 124 -27.68 -25.64 -27.05
CA THR A 124 -28.50 -25.01 -26.00
C THR A 124 -29.37 -26.07 -25.32
N VAL A 125 -29.47 -25.99 -24.00
CA VAL A 125 -30.36 -26.80 -23.16
C VAL A 125 -31.21 -25.90 -22.28
N THR A 126 -32.44 -26.31 -22.01
CA THR A 126 -33.40 -25.56 -21.18
C THR A 126 -34.17 -26.52 -20.29
N HIS A 127 -34.30 -26.18 -19.02
CA HIS A 127 -35.20 -26.82 -18.08
C HIS A 127 -36.36 -25.87 -17.74
N THR A 128 -37.55 -26.42 -17.56
CA THR A 128 -38.77 -25.66 -17.23
C THR A 128 -39.32 -26.13 -15.89
N PHE A 129 -39.52 -25.18 -14.99
CA PHE A 129 -40.05 -25.39 -13.65
C PHE A 129 -41.54 -24.99 -13.56
N SER A 130 -42.30 -25.72 -12.75
CA SER A 130 -43.70 -25.38 -12.43
C SER A 130 -44.08 -25.87 -11.04
N GLY A 131 -44.82 -25.07 -10.28
CA GLY A 131 -45.32 -25.45 -8.96
C GLY A 131 -44.28 -25.40 -7.86
N GLN A 132 -43.21 -24.63 -8.05
CA GLN A 132 -42.11 -24.51 -7.12
C GLN A 132 -42.42 -23.55 -5.95
N PRO A 133 -41.62 -23.56 -4.87
CA PRO A 133 -41.67 -22.53 -3.84
C PRO A 133 -41.56 -21.12 -4.41
N SER A 134 -42.26 -20.17 -3.79
CA SER A 134 -42.44 -18.83 -4.34
C SER A 134 -41.16 -17.99 -4.26
N LEU A 135 -40.73 -17.45 -5.39
CA LEU A 135 -39.74 -16.37 -5.49
C LEU A 135 -40.28 -15.06 -4.87
N CYS A 136 -39.36 -14.23 -4.36
CA CYS A 136 -39.60 -12.85 -3.98
C CYS A 136 -39.48 -11.89 -5.17
N GLU A 137 -38.58 -12.18 -6.11
CA GLU A 137 -38.15 -11.40 -7.27
C GLU A 137 -37.38 -10.12 -6.90
N TYR A 138 -36.62 -10.14 -5.81
CA TYR A 138 -35.93 -9.00 -5.20
C TYR A 138 -34.49 -8.85 -5.68
N ASP A 139 -33.81 -9.97 -5.92
CA ASP A 139 -32.38 -10.00 -6.23
C ASP A 139 -32.12 -10.46 -7.67
N ALA A 140 -31.09 -9.89 -8.29
CA ALA A 140 -30.57 -10.30 -9.59
C ALA A 140 -29.04 -10.42 -9.52
N GLU A 141 -28.52 -11.57 -9.96
CA GLU A 141 -27.23 -12.05 -9.47
C GLU A 141 -26.31 -12.59 -10.58
N TRP A 142 -25.01 -12.29 -10.44
CA TRP A 142 -23.92 -12.86 -11.24
C TRP A 142 -22.80 -13.29 -10.31
N ILE A 143 -22.68 -14.61 -10.11
CA ILE A 143 -21.98 -15.18 -8.97
C ILE A 143 -20.90 -16.18 -9.42
N VAL A 144 -19.83 -16.25 -8.63
CA VAL A 144 -18.94 -17.40 -8.56
C VAL A 144 -18.89 -17.92 -7.13
N GLU A 145 -18.96 -19.24 -6.98
CA GLU A 145 -19.22 -19.89 -5.69
C GLU A 145 -18.27 -21.06 -5.42
N ASP A 146 -17.89 -21.20 -4.15
CA ASP A 146 -17.39 -22.41 -3.50
C ASP A 146 -18.56 -23.20 -2.92
N PHE A 147 -19.10 -24.16 -3.66
CA PHE A 147 -20.33 -24.84 -3.25
C PHE A 147 -20.08 -25.87 -2.15
N GLU A 148 -21.09 -26.14 -1.34
CA GLU A 148 -20.99 -27.13 -0.25
C GLU A 148 -21.28 -28.55 -0.73
N SER A 149 -20.59 -29.53 -0.13
CA SER A 149 -20.89 -30.94 -0.27
C SER A 149 -20.95 -31.61 1.10
N ASN A 150 -22.02 -32.36 1.38
CA ASN A 150 -22.26 -33.02 2.67
C ASN A 150 -22.25 -32.08 3.88
N GLY A 151 -22.72 -30.84 3.71
CA GLY A 151 -22.80 -29.84 4.79
C GLY A 151 -21.45 -29.21 5.17
N GLY A 152 -20.48 -29.22 4.25
CA GLY A 152 -19.23 -28.49 4.40
C GLY A 152 -18.69 -28.01 3.06
N LEU A 153 -17.89 -26.94 3.09
CA LEU A 153 -17.22 -26.39 1.92
C LEU A 153 -16.24 -27.40 1.34
N VAL A 154 -16.22 -27.50 0.01
CA VAL A 154 -15.27 -28.33 -0.73
C VAL A 154 -13.95 -27.58 -0.93
N PRO A 155 -12.88 -28.23 -1.40
CA PRO A 155 -11.67 -27.51 -1.75
C PRO A 155 -11.94 -26.53 -2.91
N PHE A 156 -11.88 -25.22 -2.64
CA PHE A 156 -12.17 -24.22 -3.65
C PHE A 156 -11.16 -24.22 -4.82
N ALA A 157 -11.65 -24.30 -6.05
CA ALA A 157 -10.83 -24.31 -7.26
C ALA A 157 -10.21 -22.95 -7.57
N ASN A 158 -8.99 -22.99 -8.11
CA ASN A 158 -8.37 -21.83 -8.73
C ASN A 158 -8.76 -21.71 -10.21
N PHE A 159 -9.70 -20.83 -10.54
CA PHE A 159 -10.21 -20.55 -11.88
C PHE A 159 -9.63 -19.31 -12.56
N GLY A 160 -8.79 -18.52 -11.86
CA GLY A 160 -8.21 -17.29 -12.41
C GLY A 160 -9.25 -16.17 -12.51
N THR A 161 -9.76 -15.87 -13.70
CA THR A 161 -10.75 -14.79 -13.88
C THR A 161 -11.98 -15.30 -14.60
N VAL A 162 -13.15 -15.00 -14.03
CA VAL A 162 -14.46 -15.14 -14.66
C VAL A 162 -15.04 -13.74 -14.85
N THR A 163 -15.25 -13.34 -16.11
CA THR A 163 -15.90 -12.07 -16.43
C THR A 163 -17.25 -12.33 -17.05
N PHE A 164 -18.31 -11.86 -16.40
CA PHE A 164 -19.65 -11.80 -16.98
C PHE A 164 -19.75 -10.59 -17.91
N THR A 165 -19.81 -10.89 -19.20
CA THR A 165 -20.14 -10.00 -20.30
C THR A 165 -21.61 -10.14 -20.67
N GLY A 166 -22.22 -9.11 -21.26
CA GLY A 166 -23.66 -9.14 -21.57
C GLY A 166 -24.55 -9.34 -20.35
N ALA A 167 -24.05 -9.03 -19.16
CA ALA A 167 -24.76 -9.15 -17.90
C ALA A 167 -25.97 -8.21 -17.88
N SER A 168 -27.17 -8.78 -17.71
CA SER A 168 -28.42 -8.01 -17.73
C SER A 168 -29.52 -8.66 -16.88
N ALA A 169 -30.24 -7.84 -16.12
CA ALA A 169 -31.43 -8.20 -15.37
C ALA A 169 -32.66 -7.50 -15.97
N THR A 170 -33.76 -8.24 -16.14
CA THR A 170 -35.01 -7.76 -16.76
C THR A 170 -36.10 -7.57 -15.72
N SER A 171 -36.74 -6.40 -15.75
CA SER A 171 -37.94 -6.07 -15.00
C SER A 171 -39.08 -5.66 -15.94
N SER A 172 -40.24 -5.32 -15.38
CA SER A 172 -41.36 -4.76 -16.14
C SER A 172 -41.05 -3.41 -16.81
N SER A 173 -40.05 -2.68 -16.33
CA SER A 173 -39.66 -1.36 -16.85
C SER A 173 -38.53 -1.40 -17.88
N GLY A 174 -37.92 -2.57 -18.11
CA GLY A 174 -36.83 -2.73 -19.07
C GLY A 174 -35.74 -3.66 -18.56
N SER A 175 -34.54 -3.55 -19.15
CA SER A 175 -33.37 -4.32 -18.72
C SER A 175 -32.25 -3.40 -18.24
N THR A 176 -31.54 -3.81 -17.21
CA THR A 176 -30.39 -3.08 -16.64
C THR A 176 -29.19 -4.01 -16.50
N GLY A 177 -27.99 -3.47 -16.70
CA GLY A 177 -26.75 -4.18 -16.38
C GLY A 177 -26.37 -4.10 -14.89
N PRO A 178 -25.25 -4.72 -14.48
CA PRO A 178 -24.78 -4.79 -13.09
C PRO A 178 -24.18 -3.48 -12.55
N SER A 179 -24.22 -2.39 -13.31
CA SER A 179 -23.66 -1.11 -12.89
C SER A 179 -24.39 -0.58 -11.65
N GLY A 180 -23.66 -0.40 -10.55
CA GLY A 180 -24.21 0.06 -9.26
C GLY A 180 -24.79 -1.06 -8.39
N ALA A 181 -24.60 -2.33 -8.77
CA ALA A 181 -24.88 -3.48 -7.92
C ALA A 181 -24.06 -3.43 -6.62
N GLY A 182 -24.62 -4.00 -5.55
CA GLY A 182 -23.88 -4.35 -4.34
C GLY A 182 -22.86 -5.44 -4.67
N ILE A 183 -21.68 -5.35 -4.06
CA ILE A 183 -20.61 -6.30 -4.29
C ILE A 183 -20.40 -7.14 -3.05
N ILE A 184 -20.42 -8.45 -3.25
CA ILE A 184 -20.17 -9.43 -2.20
C ILE A 184 -18.90 -10.20 -2.58
N ASP A 185 -17.93 -10.25 -1.68
CA ASP A 185 -16.68 -10.99 -1.83
C ASP A 185 -16.69 -12.26 -0.95
N ILE A 186 -15.94 -13.29 -1.36
CA ILE A 186 -15.76 -14.49 -0.50
C ILE A 186 -14.72 -14.18 0.57
N GLU A 187 -15.06 -14.41 1.82
CA GLU A 187 -14.15 -14.47 2.97
C GLU A 187 -14.19 -15.87 3.62
N GLN A 188 -13.13 -16.66 3.38
CA GLN A 188 -13.01 -18.01 3.94
C GLN A 188 -11.68 -18.19 4.65
N SER A 189 -11.69 -18.37 5.97
CA SER A 189 -10.48 -18.74 6.75
C SER A 189 -9.24 -17.87 6.41
N ASN A 190 -9.43 -16.55 6.27
CA ASN A 190 -8.41 -15.57 5.86
C ASN A 190 -7.94 -15.66 4.39
N LYS A 191 -8.77 -16.21 3.48
CA LYS A 191 -8.63 -16.12 2.02
C LYS A 191 -9.69 -15.15 1.49
N TYR A 192 -9.25 -14.19 0.65
CA TYR A 192 -10.09 -13.16 0.05
C TYR A 192 -10.15 -13.37 -1.47
N ASN A 193 -11.34 -13.38 -2.05
CA ASN A 193 -11.51 -13.10 -3.48
C ASN A 193 -11.85 -11.61 -3.64
N LYS A 194 -11.45 -11.00 -4.77
CA LYS A 194 -11.71 -9.59 -5.04
C LYS A 194 -12.60 -9.44 -6.27
N PHE A 195 -13.79 -8.90 -6.06
CA PHE A 195 -14.71 -8.55 -7.11
C PHE A 195 -14.50 -7.11 -7.57
N SER A 196 -14.65 -6.85 -8.88
CA SER A 196 -14.65 -5.49 -9.40
C SER A 196 -15.70 -5.28 -10.48
N LEU A 197 -16.35 -4.10 -10.47
CA LEU A 197 -17.20 -3.63 -11.56
C LEU A 197 -16.43 -2.66 -12.43
N THR A 198 -16.42 -2.89 -13.74
CA THR A 198 -15.95 -1.89 -14.71
C THR A 198 -17.06 -1.63 -15.72
N GLY A 199 -17.85 -0.58 -15.48
CA GLY A 199 -19.02 -0.24 -16.31
C GLY A 199 -20.15 -1.29 -16.19
N CYS A 200 -20.49 -1.95 -17.30
CA CYS A 200 -21.49 -3.03 -17.36
C CYS A 200 -20.90 -4.45 -17.27
N LEU A 201 -19.60 -4.55 -16.94
CA LEU A 201 -18.91 -5.83 -16.78
C LEU A 201 -18.81 -6.17 -15.29
N ALA A 202 -19.22 -7.39 -14.95
CA ALA A 202 -18.93 -8.00 -13.65
C ALA A 202 -17.65 -8.85 -13.82
N ILE A 203 -16.55 -8.41 -13.22
CA ILE A 203 -15.25 -9.08 -13.30
C ILE A 203 -14.99 -9.74 -11.95
N ILE A 204 -14.97 -11.06 -11.95
CA ILE A 204 -14.61 -11.89 -10.81
C ILE A 204 -13.21 -12.41 -11.06
N GLU A 205 -12.22 -11.70 -10.53
CA GLU A 205 -10.85 -12.17 -10.51
C GLU A 205 -10.65 -12.93 -9.19
N GLN A 206 -10.51 -14.25 -9.28
CA GLN A 206 -9.78 -14.96 -8.24
C GLN A 206 -8.34 -14.53 -8.35
N GLN A 207 -8.03 -13.48 -7.60
CA GLN A 207 -6.69 -13.35 -7.10
C GLN A 207 -6.49 -14.59 -6.24
N LEU A 208 -5.78 -15.56 -6.80
CA LEU A 208 -4.82 -16.27 -5.98
C LEU A 208 -3.96 -15.19 -5.31
N PHE A 209 -4.39 -14.72 -4.13
CA PHE A 209 -3.49 -14.88 -3.02
C PHE A 209 -3.25 -16.39 -2.93
N VAL A 210 -2.31 -16.88 -3.73
CA VAL A 210 -1.18 -17.54 -3.10
C VAL A 210 -0.77 -16.43 -2.12
N PRO A 211 -0.98 -16.55 -0.79
CA PRO A 211 0.21 -16.33 0.00
C PRO A 211 1.14 -17.27 -0.74
N MET A 212 2.05 -16.71 -1.52
CA MET A 212 3.31 -17.37 -1.62
C MET A 212 3.51 -17.68 -0.13
N PHE A 213 3.36 -18.95 0.24
CA PHE A 213 4.38 -19.51 1.06
C PHE A 213 5.64 -19.29 0.20
N THR A 214 6.10 -18.04 0.07
CA THR A 214 7.32 -17.69 0.73
C THR A 214 7.16 -18.41 2.05
N ASN A 215 7.74 -19.62 2.09
CA ASN A 215 8.57 -19.94 3.22
C ASN A 215 9.06 -18.60 3.75
N ASN A 216 8.80 -18.26 5.02
CA ASN A 216 9.22 -16.97 5.55
C ASN A 216 10.73 -16.69 5.28
N GLU A 217 11.47 -17.70 4.83
CA GLU A 217 12.84 -17.67 4.31
C GLU A 217 13.04 -17.27 2.82
N THR A 218 12.04 -17.32 1.93
CA THR A 218 12.19 -17.04 0.48
C THR A 218 11.51 -15.77 -0.04
N SER A 219 10.85 -14.97 0.82
CA SER A 219 10.30 -13.66 0.39
C SER A 219 11.41 -12.67 0.07
N LEU A 220 11.20 -11.83 -0.96
CA LEU A 220 12.10 -10.71 -1.23
C LEU A 220 12.16 -9.72 -0.07
N LEU A 221 11.12 -9.61 0.76
CA LEU A 221 11.13 -8.75 1.95
C LEU A 221 12.23 -9.15 2.94
N PHE A 222 12.58 -10.44 3.00
CA PHE A 222 13.57 -11.00 3.92
C PHE A 222 14.87 -11.43 3.24
N SER A 223 15.02 -11.13 1.96
CA SER A 223 16.19 -11.47 1.16
C SER A 223 17.24 -10.35 1.20
N PRO A 224 18.53 -10.67 1.01
CA PRO A 224 19.57 -9.65 0.91
C PRO A 224 19.30 -8.64 -0.21
N TYR A 225 19.60 -7.36 0.05
CA TYR A 225 19.35 -6.27 -0.89
C TYR A 225 20.59 -5.39 -1.04
N LYS A 226 21.11 -5.23 -2.26
CA LYS A 226 22.25 -4.36 -2.54
C LYS A 226 21.78 -2.90 -2.66
N LEU A 227 22.13 -2.06 -1.70
CA LEU A 227 21.76 -0.65 -1.65
C LEU A 227 22.96 0.22 -2.02
N GLY A 228 23.09 0.55 -3.31
CA GLY A 228 24.16 1.40 -3.83
C GLY A 228 25.55 1.06 -3.25
N ASP A 229 26.28 2.10 -2.86
CA ASP A 229 27.59 1.98 -2.20
C ASP A 229 27.48 1.82 -0.67
N ILE A 230 26.29 1.99 -0.08
CA ILE A 230 26.05 1.80 1.36
C ILE A 230 26.39 0.37 1.77
N GLY A 231 25.92 -0.63 1.02
CA GLY A 231 26.22 -2.03 1.33
C GLY A 231 25.14 -3.00 0.90
N THR A 232 25.24 -4.22 1.42
CA THR A 232 24.22 -5.27 1.24
C THR A 232 23.45 -5.43 2.54
N LEU A 233 22.17 -5.04 2.51
CA LEU A 233 21.22 -5.30 3.58
C LEU A 233 20.91 -6.79 3.64
N ASN A 234 20.43 -7.28 4.80
CA ASN A 234 20.00 -8.68 4.94
C ASN A 234 18.50 -8.86 4.68
N HIS A 235 17.74 -7.76 4.57
CA HIS A 235 16.30 -7.73 4.31
C HIS A 235 15.87 -6.33 3.85
N CYS A 236 14.67 -6.23 3.29
CA CYS A 236 14.10 -4.99 2.73
C CYS A 236 13.27 -4.18 3.73
N VAL A 237 13.28 -4.53 5.03
CA VAL A 237 12.62 -3.76 6.11
C VAL A 237 13.56 -2.65 6.62
N ALA A 238 13.08 -1.40 6.62
CA ALA A 238 13.84 -0.23 7.11
C ALA A 238 13.10 0.56 8.20
N LEU A 239 13.83 1.24 9.07
CA LEU A 239 13.27 2.23 10.01
C LEU A 239 13.13 3.57 9.29
N ALA A 240 11.90 4.09 9.16
CA ALA A 240 11.64 5.40 8.57
C ALA A 240 12.21 6.55 9.45
N PRO A 241 12.48 7.73 8.88
CA PRO A 241 12.90 8.90 9.64
C PRO A 241 11.77 9.40 10.53
N LEU A 242 12.01 9.47 11.85
CA LEU A 242 10.97 9.72 12.85
C LEU A 242 11.47 10.69 13.91
N THR A 243 11.06 11.95 13.83
CA THR A 243 11.36 12.96 14.85
C THR A 243 10.82 12.55 16.22
N ARG A 244 11.68 12.52 17.25
CA ARG A 244 11.28 12.14 18.61
C ARG A 244 11.51 13.24 19.66
N LEU A 245 12.22 14.33 19.38
CA LEU A 245 12.40 15.44 20.33
C LEU A 245 13.21 15.10 21.61
N ARG A 246 14.12 14.12 21.54
CA ARG A 246 14.90 13.61 22.70
C ARG A 246 16.33 14.15 22.75
N ASN A 247 16.64 15.25 22.08
CA ASN A 247 17.99 15.82 22.02
C ASN A 247 18.18 16.87 23.13
N ASP A 248 19.43 17.13 23.52
CA ASP A 248 19.75 18.11 24.54
C ASP A 248 19.59 19.56 24.03
N GLU A 249 19.83 20.55 24.90
CA GLU A 249 19.69 21.97 24.55
C GLU A 249 20.72 22.44 23.49
N ASP A 250 21.81 21.68 23.29
CA ASP A 250 22.79 21.90 22.21
C ASP A 250 22.40 21.15 20.92
N SER A 251 21.19 20.59 20.86
CA SER A 251 20.71 19.74 19.79
C SER A 251 21.59 18.50 19.55
N ALA A 252 22.29 18.01 20.59
CA ALA A 252 23.04 16.77 20.52
C ALA A 252 22.18 15.58 20.98
N PRO A 253 22.25 14.43 20.29
CA PRO A 253 21.65 13.19 20.78
C PRO A 253 22.09 12.85 22.20
N ARG A 254 21.13 12.55 23.08
CA ARG A 254 21.39 12.05 24.44
C ARG A 254 21.69 10.54 24.39
N ASP A 255 22.25 9.99 25.47
CA ASP A 255 22.62 8.56 25.54
C ASP A 255 21.43 7.60 25.28
N MET A 256 20.21 8.01 25.60
CA MET A 256 18.99 7.24 25.26
C MET A 256 18.83 7.01 23.74
N ALA A 257 19.33 7.91 22.90
CA ALA A 257 19.32 7.73 21.44
C ALA A 257 20.21 6.57 21.02
N VAL A 258 21.36 6.37 21.68
CA VAL A 258 22.26 5.23 21.44
C VAL A 258 21.50 3.92 21.68
N LYS A 259 20.82 3.81 22.82
CA LYS A 259 19.97 2.65 23.14
C LYS A 259 18.81 2.49 22.14
N TYR A 260 18.14 3.57 21.77
CA TYR A 260 17.00 3.56 20.84
C TYR A 260 17.36 3.01 19.46
N TYR A 261 18.46 3.49 18.86
CA TYR A 261 18.90 3.02 17.55
C TYR A 261 19.54 1.64 17.63
N ALA A 262 20.29 1.32 18.69
CA ALA A 262 20.83 -0.03 18.91
C ALA A 262 19.71 -1.10 19.00
N GLN A 263 18.63 -0.82 19.74
CA GLN A 263 17.46 -1.69 19.82
C GLN A 263 16.84 -1.96 18.45
N ARG A 264 16.69 -0.92 17.62
CA ARG A 264 16.08 -1.03 16.27
C ARG A 264 17.05 -1.60 15.22
N ALA A 265 18.33 -1.62 15.53
CA ALA A 265 19.37 -2.31 14.77
C ALA A 265 19.54 -3.78 15.16
N SER A 266 18.74 -4.31 16.10
CA SER A 266 18.84 -5.67 16.67
C SER A 266 18.75 -6.83 15.67
N THR A 267 18.27 -6.58 14.46
CA THR A 267 18.36 -7.52 13.34
C THR A 267 19.50 -7.09 12.42
N PRO A 268 20.58 -7.89 12.28
CA PRO A 268 21.72 -7.52 11.46
C PRO A 268 21.33 -7.22 10.02
N GLY A 269 21.98 -6.21 9.41
CA GLY A 269 21.72 -5.78 8.04
C GLY A 269 20.44 -4.96 7.88
N THR A 270 19.92 -4.38 8.96
CA THR A 270 18.78 -3.43 8.91
C THR A 270 19.26 -2.07 8.42
N LEU A 271 18.47 -1.40 7.59
CA LEU A 271 18.66 0.02 7.25
C LEU A 271 17.87 0.91 8.21
N LEU A 272 18.52 1.90 8.81
CA LEU A 272 17.90 2.87 9.71
C LEU A 272 18.05 4.28 9.15
N PHE A 273 16.96 5.03 9.10
CA PHE A 273 17.01 6.48 8.92
C PHE A 273 16.94 7.16 10.28
N THR A 274 17.76 8.20 10.48
CA THR A 274 17.65 9.02 11.69
C THR A 274 16.35 9.81 11.70
N GLU A 275 15.98 10.31 12.87
CA GLU A 275 15.17 11.52 12.95
C GLU A 275 15.76 12.67 12.11
N GLY A 276 14.91 13.60 11.67
CA GLY A 276 15.34 14.76 10.89
C GLY A 276 16.44 15.51 11.63
N THR A 277 17.61 15.58 11.01
CA THR A 277 18.85 16.12 11.59
C THR A 277 19.17 17.46 10.93
N VAL A 278 19.17 18.51 11.73
CA VAL A 278 19.23 19.88 11.26
C VAL A 278 20.64 20.24 10.77
N VAL A 279 20.71 20.86 9.59
CA VAL A 279 21.98 21.12 8.88
C VAL A 279 22.79 22.30 9.42
N GLY A 280 22.17 23.19 10.20
CA GLY A 280 22.83 24.35 10.78
C GLY A 280 21.90 25.14 11.70
N PRO A 281 22.43 26.05 12.53
CA PRO A 281 21.64 26.75 13.54
C PRO A 281 20.57 27.66 12.92
N GLN A 282 20.80 28.22 11.72
CA GLN A 282 19.80 28.98 10.96
C GLN A 282 18.70 28.11 10.31
N ALA A 283 18.91 26.79 10.22
CA ALA A 283 17.95 25.82 9.69
C ALA A 283 17.14 25.13 10.81
N TYR A 284 17.38 25.50 12.07
CA TYR A 284 16.71 24.99 13.25
C TYR A 284 15.34 25.66 13.45
N GLY A 285 14.65 25.29 14.52
CA GLY A 285 13.37 25.92 14.85
C GLY A 285 12.42 25.06 15.66
N ILE A 286 12.73 23.79 15.88
CA ILE A 286 11.88 22.89 16.67
C ILE A 286 12.71 22.39 17.85
N LYS A 287 12.33 22.80 19.07
CA LYS A 287 13.07 22.43 20.28
C LYS A 287 13.13 20.91 20.44
N GLY A 288 14.33 20.40 20.72
CA GLY A 288 14.58 18.99 20.99
C GLY A 288 14.90 18.17 19.75
N THR A 289 14.97 18.76 18.55
CA THR A 289 15.50 18.08 17.35
C THR A 289 17.04 18.12 17.33
N PRO A 290 17.70 17.15 16.69
CA PRO A 290 19.15 17.10 16.65
C PRO A 290 19.72 17.97 15.54
N GLY A 291 21.00 18.31 15.70
CA GLY A 291 21.84 18.97 14.71
C GLY A 291 23.05 18.14 14.30
N ILE A 292 23.77 18.59 13.28
CA ILE A 292 25.08 18.02 12.89
C ILE A 292 26.09 19.06 12.37
N TRP A 293 26.08 20.25 12.97
CA TRP A 293 27.02 21.33 12.63
C TRP A 293 28.15 21.50 13.66
N SER A 294 27.93 21.12 14.92
CA SER A 294 28.89 21.31 16.00
C SER A 294 29.71 20.05 16.31
N ALA A 295 30.91 20.22 16.86
CA ALA A 295 31.75 19.08 17.28
C ALA A 295 31.05 18.18 18.31
N ARG A 296 30.30 18.77 19.26
CA ARG A 296 29.57 18.02 20.28
C ARG A 296 28.46 17.16 19.67
N GLN A 297 27.69 17.72 18.72
CA GLN A 297 26.66 16.98 17.99
C GLN A 297 27.24 15.81 17.21
N ILE A 298 28.36 16.04 16.52
CA ILE A 298 29.06 15.03 15.72
C ILE A 298 29.55 13.88 16.61
N GLU A 299 30.17 14.18 17.76
CA GLU A 299 30.60 13.15 18.71
C GLU A 299 29.42 12.37 19.32
N ALA A 300 28.31 13.04 19.60
CA ALA A 300 27.10 12.38 20.08
C ALA A 300 26.51 11.44 19.02
N TRP A 301 26.43 11.89 17.76
CA TRP A 301 26.01 11.03 16.65
C TRP A 301 26.97 9.87 16.39
N LYS A 302 28.28 10.08 16.57
CA LYS A 302 29.28 9.01 16.43
C LYS A 302 29.01 7.84 17.38
N LYS A 303 28.58 8.10 18.62
CA LYS A 303 28.18 7.03 19.55
C LYS A 303 26.98 6.23 19.02
N VAL A 304 26.03 6.90 18.36
CA VAL A 304 24.85 6.27 17.79
C VAL A 304 25.22 5.39 16.60
N THR A 305 26.00 5.91 15.66
CA THR A 305 26.45 5.17 14.47
C THR A 305 27.32 3.97 14.87
N ASP A 306 28.28 4.14 15.78
CA ASP A 306 29.12 3.06 16.30
C ASP A 306 28.26 1.94 16.93
N ALA A 307 27.19 2.28 17.66
CA ALA A 307 26.27 1.31 18.25
C ALA A 307 25.45 0.54 17.20
N VAL A 308 24.99 1.21 16.14
CA VAL A 308 24.29 0.56 15.02
C VAL A 308 25.23 -0.36 14.24
N HIS A 309 26.45 0.10 13.95
CA HIS A 309 27.47 -0.67 13.25
C HIS A 309 27.94 -1.90 14.03
N THR A 310 27.97 -1.82 15.37
CA THR A 310 28.22 -2.99 16.24
C THR A 310 27.18 -4.10 16.03
N HIS A 311 25.94 -3.74 15.68
CA HIS A 311 24.88 -4.70 15.33
C HIS A 311 24.92 -5.13 13.85
N ARG A 312 25.94 -4.71 13.09
CA ARG A 312 26.11 -4.98 11.66
C ARG A 312 24.93 -4.48 10.81
N SER A 313 24.37 -3.35 11.22
CA SER A 313 23.28 -2.65 10.51
C SER A 313 23.79 -1.32 9.96
N PHE A 314 22.97 -0.64 9.16
CA PHE A 314 23.32 0.58 8.44
C PHE A 314 22.47 1.75 8.93
N ILE A 315 23.03 2.96 8.93
CA ILE A 315 22.33 4.18 9.32
C ILE A 315 22.61 5.35 8.39
N VAL A 316 21.54 6.04 7.99
CA VAL A 316 21.54 7.19 7.08
C VAL A 316 21.00 8.41 7.82
N ALA A 317 21.72 9.53 7.78
CA ALA A 317 21.27 10.78 8.38
C ALA A 317 20.29 11.50 7.44
N GLN A 318 19.06 11.75 7.89
CA GLN A 318 18.11 12.60 7.16
C GLN A 318 18.42 14.07 7.41
N LEU A 319 18.99 14.76 6.43
CA LEU A 319 19.34 16.18 6.50
C LEU A 319 18.12 17.05 6.30
N TRP A 320 17.91 17.97 7.23
CA TRP A 320 16.67 18.72 7.36
C TRP A 320 16.88 20.21 7.63
N SER A 321 15.95 21.03 7.12
CA SER A 321 15.75 22.42 7.51
C SER A 321 14.25 22.62 7.78
N THR A 322 13.92 23.14 8.95
CA THR A 322 12.54 23.16 9.46
C THR A 322 11.64 24.12 8.68
N GLY A 323 12.20 25.16 8.07
CA GLY A 323 11.46 26.15 7.28
C GLY A 323 10.27 26.74 8.04
N PRO A 324 9.05 26.75 7.45
CA PRO A 324 7.87 27.37 8.07
C PRO A 324 7.33 26.63 9.31
N ALA A 325 7.84 25.43 9.61
CA ALA A 325 7.50 24.72 10.84
C ALA A 325 8.31 25.20 12.07
N ALA A 326 9.27 26.11 11.87
CA ALA A 326 10.08 26.66 12.95
C ALA A 326 9.27 27.55 13.91
N ASP A 327 9.58 27.50 15.20
CA ASP A 327 9.15 28.49 16.17
C ASP A 327 9.92 29.81 15.96
N PRO A 328 9.24 30.89 15.52
CA PRO A 328 9.90 32.17 15.28
C PRO A 328 10.47 32.81 16.56
N THR A 329 9.89 32.53 17.72
CA THR A 329 10.38 33.04 19.01
C THR A 329 11.70 32.38 19.39
N LEU A 330 11.82 31.08 19.13
CA LEU A 330 13.06 30.33 19.34
C LEU A 330 14.16 30.83 18.41
N LEU A 331 13.86 30.98 17.11
CA LEU A 331 14.82 31.50 16.14
C LEU A 331 15.31 32.91 16.50
N ALA A 332 14.40 33.81 16.87
CA ALA A 332 14.76 35.16 17.30
C ALA A 332 15.67 35.15 18.54
N ARG A 333 15.42 34.27 19.52
CA ARG A 333 16.28 34.10 20.70
C ARG A 333 17.68 33.60 20.33
N LEU A 334 17.78 32.76 19.31
CA LEU A 334 19.04 32.23 18.79
C LEU A 334 19.74 33.20 17.81
N GLY A 335 19.14 34.35 17.51
CA GLY A 335 19.71 35.35 16.60
C GLY A 335 19.60 34.99 15.12
N HIS A 336 18.63 34.14 14.75
CA HIS A 336 18.40 33.70 13.37
C HIS A 336 17.06 34.22 12.84
N PRO A 337 16.98 34.57 11.55
CA PRO A 337 15.74 35.05 10.95
C PRO A 337 14.76 33.89 10.73
N TYR A 338 13.46 34.17 10.88
CA TYR A 338 12.42 33.23 10.47
C TYR A 338 12.15 33.39 8.98
N THR A 339 12.53 32.38 8.17
CA THR A 339 12.53 32.50 6.70
C THR A 339 11.92 31.30 5.99
N ASN A 340 11.40 31.52 4.78
CA ASN A 340 10.85 30.50 3.89
C ASN A 340 11.03 30.87 2.40
N ALA A 341 10.58 30.00 1.48
CA ALA A 341 10.61 30.24 0.04
C ALA A 341 9.94 31.56 -0.37
N SER A 342 8.78 31.88 0.21
CA SER A 342 8.11 33.17 0.12
C SER A 342 7.45 33.53 1.46
N ALA A 343 7.00 34.77 1.61
CA ALA A 343 6.36 35.27 2.84
C ALA A 343 4.92 34.74 3.10
N TRP A 344 4.58 33.58 2.54
CA TRP A 344 3.22 33.07 2.49
C TRP A 344 3.02 31.85 3.38
N HIS A 345 2.16 31.98 4.40
CA HIS A 345 1.45 30.86 5.04
C HIS A 345 0.17 31.37 5.73
N HIS A 346 -0.91 30.56 5.66
CA HIS A 346 -2.25 30.68 6.26
C HIS A 346 -2.86 32.09 6.49
N LYS A 347 -4.09 32.29 5.96
CA LYS A 347 -4.86 33.55 6.03
C LYS A 347 -5.17 34.05 7.46
N ASP A 348 -4.88 33.22 8.46
CA ASP A 348 -5.26 33.41 9.86
C ASP A 348 -4.09 33.91 10.75
N LEU A 349 -2.87 34.07 10.20
CA LEU A 349 -1.71 34.57 10.94
C LEU A 349 -1.45 36.07 10.66
N PRO A 350 -1.13 36.88 11.70
CA PRO A 350 -0.72 38.27 11.50
C PRO A 350 0.63 38.35 10.77
N ALA A 351 0.84 39.40 9.98
CA ALA A 351 2.04 39.58 9.16
C ALA A 351 3.36 39.51 9.94
N SER A 352 3.36 39.88 11.23
CA SER A 352 4.53 39.80 12.12
C SER A 352 4.94 38.37 12.50
N GLN A 353 4.08 37.38 12.24
CA GLN A 353 4.31 35.96 12.49
C GLN A 353 4.55 35.16 11.20
N LEU A 354 4.54 35.81 10.04
CA LEU A 354 4.85 35.17 8.77
C LEU A 354 6.37 35.06 8.58
N PRO A 355 6.87 33.99 7.96
CA PRO A 355 8.28 33.91 7.60
C PRO A 355 8.61 34.99 6.58
N ARG A 356 9.82 35.53 6.63
CA ARG A 356 10.34 36.40 5.57
C ARG A 356 10.76 35.55 4.37
N GLU A 357 10.53 36.06 3.16
CA GLU A 357 11.12 35.48 1.96
C GLU A 357 12.66 35.48 2.02
N MET A 358 13.29 34.32 1.79
CA MET A 358 14.76 34.20 1.76
C MET A 358 15.37 35.02 0.62
N THR A 359 16.54 35.60 0.85
CA THR A 359 17.36 36.16 -0.23
C THR A 359 18.12 35.05 -0.97
N THR A 360 18.56 35.31 -2.20
CA THR A 360 19.39 34.36 -2.97
C THR A 360 20.71 34.03 -2.28
N VAL A 361 21.26 34.97 -1.49
CA VAL A 361 22.45 34.74 -0.65
C VAL A 361 22.15 33.72 0.44
N GLU A 362 21.04 33.88 1.16
CA GLU A 362 20.63 32.95 2.22
C GLU A 362 20.32 31.55 1.69
N ILE A 363 19.79 31.45 0.47
CA ILE A 363 19.58 30.15 -0.21
C ILE A 363 20.93 29.46 -0.47
N LYS A 364 21.91 30.19 -0.99
CA LYS A 364 23.27 29.68 -1.23
C LYS A 364 24.00 29.31 0.07
N GLU A 365 23.79 30.06 1.14
CA GLU A 365 24.27 29.71 2.48
C GLU A 365 23.67 28.39 2.95
N HIS A 366 22.37 28.17 2.76
CA HIS A 366 21.74 26.89 3.07
C HIS A 366 22.31 25.74 2.24
N VAL A 367 22.55 25.94 0.94
CA VAL A 367 23.24 24.93 0.09
C VAL A 367 24.59 24.53 0.71
N ALA A 368 25.39 25.50 1.18
CA ALA A 368 26.66 25.23 1.84
C ALA A 368 26.49 24.50 3.20
N LEU A 369 25.43 24.77 3.95
CA LEU A 369 25.10 24.03 5.17
C LEU A 369 24.80 22.57 4.88
N TYR A 370 23.99 22.27 3.85
CA TYR A 370 23.68 20.89 3.46
C TYR A 370 24.96 20.12 3.10
N ALA A 371 25.86 20.73 2.33
CA ALA A 371 27.16 20.12 2.01
C ALA A 371 28.02 19.87 3.26
N THR A 372 28.10 20.86 4.16
CA THR A 372 28.87 20.74 5.40
C THR A 372 28.29 19.68 6.32
N ALA A 373 26.96 19.63 6.47
CA ALA A 373 26.26 18.63 7.26
C ALA A 373 26.44 17.22 6.70
N ALA A 374 26.38 17.05 5.38
CA ALA A 374 26.64 15.77 4.73
C ALA A 374 28.07 15.28 5.00
N LYS A 375 29.06 16.18 4.86
CA LYS A 375 30.45 15.89 5.18
C LYS A 375 30.64 15.50 6.65
N ASN A 376 30.04 16.26 7.56
CA ASN A 376 30.09 15.96 8.99
C ASN A 376 29.44 14.60 9.30
N ALA A 377 28.30 14.29 8.67
CA ALA A 377 27.62 13.02 8.86
C ALA A 377 28.51 11.84 8.44
N VAL A 378 28.94 11.82 7.19
CA VAL A 378 29.64 10.66 6.63
C VAL A 378 31.09 10.58 7.12
N GLU A 379 31.85 11.66 7.03
CA GLU A 379 33.29 11.62 7.29
C GLU A 379 33.66 11.66 8.78
N ARG A 380 32.79 12.23 9.63
CA ARG A 380 33.14 12.51 11.04
C ARG A 380 32.25 11.78 12.03
N ALA A 381 30.95 11.70 11.78
CA ALA A 381 30.01 10.97 12.63
C ALA A 381 29.86 9.50 12.22
N GLY A 382 30.36 9.08 11.05
CA GLY A 382 30.35 7.67 10.63
C GLY A 382 29.00 7.18 10.12
N PHE A 383 28.15 8.05 9.57
CA PHE A 383 26.96 7.60 8.85
C PHE A 383 27.33 6.91 7.53
N ASP A 384 26.55 5.91 7.12
CA ASP A 384 26.76 5.20 5.85
C ASP A 384 26.32 6.03 4.63
N GLY A 385 25.51 7.07 4.88
CA GLY A 385 25.06 8.01 3.86
C GLY A 385 24.17 9.10 4.44
N VAL A 386 23.64 9.94 3.54
CA VAL A 386 22.68 10.98 3.88
C VAL A 386 21.44 10.92 2.99
N GLU A 387 20.30 11.31 3.55
CA GLU A 387 19.05 11.54 2.83
C GLU A 387 18.73 13.04 2.86
N LEU A 388 18.41 13.65 1.72
CA LEU A 388 17.89 15.03 1.70
C LEU A 388 16.38 15.02 1.89
N HIS A 389 15.89 15.72 2.93
CA HIS A 389 14.45 15.79 3.17
C HIS A 389 13.77 16.80 2.22
N LEU A 390 13.09 16.28 1.19
CA LEU A 390 12.40 17.07 0.15
C LEU A 390 10.86 17.08 0.26
N GLY A 391 10.29 16.80 1.43
CA GLY A 391 8.84 16.60 1.58
C GLY A 391 8.28 17.15 2.90
N ASN A 392 7.03 16.78 3.20
CA ASN A 392 6.32 17.08 4.45
C ASN A 392 6.16 18.58 4.77
N GLY A 393 6.22 19.46 3.77
CA GLY A 393 6.01 20.91 3.95
C GLY A 393 7.15 21.63 4.67
N TYR A 394 8.35 21.06 4.67
CA TYR A 394 9.56 21.72 5.20
C TYR A 394 10.22 22.63 4.16
N LEU A 395 11.39 23.21 4.47
CA LEU A 395 11.97 24.28 3.64
C LEU A 395 12.12 23.89 2.16
N MET A 396 12.74 22.74 1.87
CA MET A 396 12.95 22.32 0.48
C MET A 396 11.64 22.02 -0.25
N ASP A 397 10.67 21.38 0.41
CA ASP A 397 9.33 21.17 -0.16
C ASP A 397 8.63 22.51 -0.43
N ASN A 398 8.80 23.51 0.44
CA ASN A 398 8.25 24.84 0.21
C ASN A 398 8.81 25.52 -1.03
N PHE A 399 10.05 25.25 -1.44
CA PHE A 399 10.59 25.72 -2.72
C PHE A 399 9.98 24.97 -3.91
N LEU A 400 9.67 23.68 -3.77
CA LEU A 400 9.09 22.85 -4.83
C LEU A 400 7.64 23.23 -5.16
N GLN A 401 6.87 23.60 -4.15
CA GLN A 401 5.42 23.73 -4.24
C GLN A 401 4.97 25.08 -4.79
N ILE A 402 4.05 25.07 -5.76
CA ILE A 402 3.45 26.31 -6.31
C ILE A 402 2.62 27.07 -5.28
N VAL A 403 2.13 26.39 -4.25
CA VAL A 403 1.26 27.01 -3.23
C VAL A 403 2.07 27.89 -2.28
N SER A 404 3.29 27.49 -1.92
CA SER A 404 4.16 28.21 -0.96
C SER A 404 5.29 29.00 -1.60
N ASN A 405 5.76 28.64 -2.80
CA ASN A 405 6.76 29.43 -3.54
C ASN A 405 6.07 30.39 -4.53
N LYS A 406 6.09 31.69 -4.20
CA LYS A 406 5.54 32.78 -5.04
C LYS A 406 6.64 33.68 -5.61
N ARG A 407 7.89 33.23 -5.55
CA ARG A 407 9.04 34.00 -6.03
C ARG A 407 8.97 34.21 -7.54
N THR A 408 9.53 35.33 -7.99
CA THR A 408 9.67 35.70 -9.40
C THR A 408 11.14 35.71 -9.86
N ASP A 409 12.07 35.33 -8.98
CA ASP A 409 13.49 35.21 -9.28
C ASP A 409 13.87 33.78 -9.74
N GLU A 410 15.18 33.50 -9.82
CA GLU A 410 15.72 32.22 -10.31
C GLU A 410 15.39 30.98 -9.44
N TYR A 411 14.67 31.17 -8.33
CA TYR A 411 14.23 30.09 -7.43
C TYR A 411 12.70 29.89 -7.39
N GLY A 412 11.92 30.55 -8.25
CA GLY A 412 10.46 30.34 -8.33
C GLY A 412 9.82 30.67 -9.69
N GLY A 413 8.49 30.65 -9.74
CA GLY A 413 7.71 30.89 -10.97
C GLY A 413 7.60 29.66 -11.88
N THR A 414 8.71 29.12 -12.39
CA THR A 414 8.72 27.94 -13.27
C THR A 414 9.07 26.65 -12.51
N VAL A 415 8.74 25.49 -13.07
CA VAL A 415 9.17 24.19 -12.50
C VAL A 415 10.70 24.15 -12.38
N GLU A 416 11.42 24.57 -13.43
CA GLU A 416 12.89 24.58 -13.44
C GLU A 416 13.47 25.38 -12.27
N TYR A 417 12.95 26.57 -12.01
CA TYR A 417 13.47 27.45 -10.97
C TYR A 417 13.11 26.95 -9.56
N ARG A 418 11.91 26.37 -9.37
CA ARG A 418 11.54 25.73 -8.11
C ARG A 418 12.42 24.53 -7.76
N LEU A 419 12.92 23.83 -8.77
CA LEU A 419 13.84 22.71 -8.61
C LEU A 419 15.28 23.17 -8.26
N ARG A 420 15.66 24.42 -8.55
CA ARG A 420 17.05 24.90 -8.44
C ARG A 420 17.66 24.65 -7.06
N PHE A 421 16.97 25.00 -5.97
CA PHE A 421 17.52 24.87 -4.62
C PHE A 421 17.83 23.41 -4.22
N PRO A 422 16.89 22.44 -4.32
CA PRO A 422 17.19 21.02 -4.11
C PRO A 422 18.35 20.49 -4.95
N PHE A 423 18.45 20.90 -6.22
CA PHE A 423 19.51 20.44 -7.11
C PHE A 423 20.87 21.07 -6.79
N GLU A 424 20.93 22.34 -6.41
CA GLU A 424 22.17 22.97 -5.91
C GLU A 424 22.67 22.29 -4.63
N ALA A 425 21.75 21.91 -3.71
CA ALA A 425 22.10 21.16 -2.51
C ALA A 425 22.64 19.76 -2.82
N LEU A 426 21.98 19.01 -3.72
CA LEU A 426 22.49 17.73 -4.22
C LEU A 426 23.88 17.89 -4.86
N ALA A 427 24.06 18.96 -5.64
CA ALA A 427 25.32 19.20 -6.32
C ALA A 427 26.47 19.52 -5.35
N ALA A 428 26.19 20.33 -4.33
CA ALA A 428 27.16 20.69 -3.30
C ALA A 428 27.60 19.50 -2.44
N ILE A 429 26.78 18.44 -2.36
CA ILE A 429 27.12 17.17 -1.70
C ILE A 429 28.01 16.27 -2.58
N GLY A 430 28.37 16.69 -3.79
CA GLY A 430 29.33 16.02 -4.68
C GLY A 430 28.72 15.39 -5.94
N MET A 431 27.53 15.85 -6.34
CA MET A 431 26.81 15.35 -7.51
C MET A 431 26.83 16.41 -8.64
N ARG A 432 26.82 16.05 -9.94
CA ARG A 432 26.90 17.03 -11.06
C ARG A 432 25.61 17.10 -11.90
N MET A 433 25.19 18.32 -12.22
CA MET A 433 23.96 18.63 -12.98
C MET A 433 24.08 18.42 -14.50
N PRO A 434 23.07 17.82 -15.17
CA PRO A 434 22.78 17.99 -16.59
C PRO A 434 21.68 19.05 -16.85
N ASP A 435 21.58 19.47 -18.12
CA ASP A 435 20.72 20.56 -18.64
C ASP A 435 19.20 20.27 -18.57
N PRO A 436 18.32 21.29 -18.53
CA PRO A 436 16.90 21.12 -18.27
C PRO A 436 16.04 20.90 -19.54
N ASP A 437 15.12 19.92 -19.47
CA ASP A 437 13.83 19.92 -20.17
C ASP A 437 12.69 19.48 -19.20
N ILE A 438 11.43 19.80 -19.50
CA ILE A 438 10.30 19.94 -18.54
C ILE A 438 9.25 18.80 -18.64
N VAL A 439 8.64 18.34 -17.51
CA VAL A 439 7.16 18.25 -17.19
C VAL A 439 6.89 17.93 -15.69
N GLU A 440 6.09 18.80 -15.02
CA GLU A 440 5.42 18.75 -13.69
C GLU A 440 6.19 18.29 -12.43
N THR A 441 6.29 19.15 -11.41
CA THR A 441 7.40 19.25 -10.43
C THR A 441 7.98 17.94 -9.86
N PHE A 442 7.18 17.00 -9.35
CA PHE A 442 7.73 15.75 -8.75
C PHE A 442 8.15 14.73 -9.80
N SER A 443 7.39 14.60 -10.89
CA SER A 443 7.79 13.82 -12.06
C SER A 443 9.06 14.39 -12.69
N ALA A 444 9.15 15.72 -12.79
CA ALA A 444 10.35 16.42 -13.25
C ALA A 444 11.55 16.22 -12.32
N LEU A 445 11.35 16.39 -10.99
CA LEU A 445 12.39 16.18 -9.98
C LEU A 445 12.95 14.76 -10.10
N LEU A 446 12.08 13.75 -10.12
CA LEU A 446 12.48 12.36 -10.11
C LEU A 446 13.12 11.93 -11.44
N THR A 447 12.56 12.37 -12.57
CA THR A 447 13.14 12.15 -13.90
C THR A 447 14.55 12.75 -14.00
N ARG A 448 14.71 14.01 -13.58
CA ARG A 448 16.01 14.70 -13.62
C ARG A 448 17.01 14.07 -12.65
N ILE A 449 16.60 13.70 -11.44
CA ILE A 449 17.47 12.99 -10.49
C ILE A 449 17.92 11.65 -11.09
N ARG A 450 17.00 10.87 -11.66
CA ARG A 450 17.29 9.58 -12.29
C ARG A 450 18.34 9.72 -13.40
N ASP A 451 18.15 10.69 -14.29
CA ASP A 451 18.98 10.87 -15.47
C ASP A 451 20.34 11.50 -15.11
N ALA A 452 20.36 12.43 -14.15
CA ALA A 452 21.58 13.09 -13.67
C ALA A 452 22.44 12.18 -12.79
N TYR A 453 21.80 11.33 -11.99
CA TYR A 453 22.44 10.62 -10.89
C TYR A 453 22.14 9.11 -10.95
N PRO A 454 22.64 8.39 -11.98
CA PRO A 454 22.42 6.95 -12.12
C PRO A 454 23.02 6.13 -10.97
N ARG A 455 23.89 6.73 -10.15
CA ARG A 455 24.48 6.13 -8.94
C ARG A 455 23.84 6.60 -7.62
N LEU A 456 22.78 7.41 -7.65
CA LEU A 456 22.07 7.76 -6.42
C LEU A 456 21.55 6.48 -5.76
N ALA A 457 21.85 6.31 -4.46
CA ALA A 457 21.61 5.04 -3.78
C ALA A 457 20.12 4.66 -3.73
N PHE A 458 19.23 5.62 -3.50
CA PHE A 458 17.79 5.39 -3.41
C PHE A 458 16.96 6.66 -3.61
N VAL A 459 15.67 6.47 -3.85
CA VAL A 459 14.62 7.46 -3.61
C VAL A 459 13.66 6.92 -2.56
N HIS A 460 13.24 7.77 -1.63
CA HIS A 460 12.35 7.43 -0.53
C HIS A 460 11.04 8.22 -0.64
N VAL A 461 9.92 7.50 -0.79
CA VAL A 461 8.60 8.08 -1.05
C VAL A 461 7.63 7.74 0.06
N ARG A 462 7.01 8.76 0.65
CA ARG A 462 5.87 8.61 1.56
C ARG A 462 4.59 8.49 0.73
N ILE A 463 3.96 7.33 0.82
CA ILE A 463 2.67 7.00 0.24
C ILE A 463 1.58 7.36 1.24
N ASP A 464 0.57 8.12 0.82
CA ASP A 464 -0.54 8.47 1.70
C ASP A 464 -1.56 7.33 1.75
N ARG A 465 -1.23 6.29 2.52
CA ARG A 465 -2.18 5.24 2.88
C ARG A 465 -3.04 5.76 4.02
N ALA A 466 -4.30 6.08 3.73
CA ALA A 466 -5.27 6.58 4.72
C ALA A 466 -5.30 5.63 5.93
N LEU A 467 -4.68 6.06 7.03
CA LEU A 467 -4.88 5.44 8.33
C LEU A 467 -5.79 6.37 9.11
N HIS A 468 -7.09 6.03 9.13
CA HIS A 468 -8.22 6.63 9.89
C HIS A 468 -9.21 7.56 9.15
N ASP A 469 -9.65 7.23 7.93
CA ASP A 469 -10.94 7.76 7.45
C ASP A 469 -11.77 6.64 6.77
N PRO A 470 -12.86 6.16 7.39
CA PRO A 470 -13.77 5.18 6.79
C PRO A 470 -14.53 5.72 5.57
N ASN A 471 -14.47 7.03 5.29
CA ASN A 471 -15.06 7.67 4.11
C ASN A 471 -14.04 8.06 3.04
N ALA A 472 -12.74 7.82 3.25
CA ALA A 472 -11.73 8.06 2.24
C ALA A 472 -11.86 7.01 1.13
N VAL A 473 -12.30 7.46 -0.04
CA VAL A 473 -12.24 6.70 -1.28
C VAL A 473 -10.81 6.24 -1.49
N TYR A 474 -10.59 4.92 -1.54
CA TYR A 474 -9.34 4.35 -2.01
C TYR A 474 -9.15 4.79 -3.48
N VAL A 475 -8.36 5.85 -3.68
CA VAL A 475 -7.75 6.08 -4.98
C VAL A 475 -6.55 5.16 -5.01
N ARG A 476 -6.67 4.04 -5.71
CA ARG A 476 -5.48 3.38 -6.25
C ARG A 476 -4.78 4.45 -7.09
N ASP A 477 -3.50 4.68 -6.77
CA ASP A 477 -2.55 5.65 -7.33
C ASP A 477 -2.22 6.82 -6.39
N SER A 478 -1.12 6.70 -5.63
CA SER A 478 -0.42 7.90 -5.15
C SER A 478 1.08 7.91 -5.47
N ASP A 479 1.71 6.77 -5.77
CA ASP A 479 3.14 6.72 -6.13
C ASP A 479 3.49 5.89 -7.37
N ASP A 480 2.55 5.20 -8.01
CA ASP A 480 2.82 4.33 -9.18
C ASP A 480 3.55 5.08 -10.31
N TYR A 481 3.13 6.32 -10.62
CA TYR A 481 3.83 7.14 -11.61
C TYR A 481 5.28 7.49 -11.21
N LEU A 482 5.55 7.69 -9.91
CA LEU A 482 6.91 7.94 -9.41
C LEU A 482 7.76 6.66 -9.48
N HIS A 483 7.16 5.53 -9.13
CA HIS A 483 7.79 4.23 -9.22
C HIS A 483 8.16 3.90 -10.66
N GLU A 484 7.23 4.06 -11.61
CA GLU A 484 7.47 3.87 -13.06
C GLU A 484 8.58 4.78 -13.59
N ILE A 485 8.57 6.07 -13.21
CA ILE A 485 9.63 7.01 -13.58
C ILE A 485 10.98 6.50 -13.07
N TRP A 486 11.07 6.14 -11.79
CA TRP A 486 12.33 5.72 -11.16
C TRP A 486 12.84 4.37 -11.66
N LYS A 487 11.93 3.43 -11.93
CA LYS A 487 12.23 2.05 -12.37
C LYS A 487 12.24 1.88 -13.89
N SER A 488 12.37 2.96 -14.67
CA SER A 488 12.46 2.90 -16.14
C SER A 488 13.88 3.02 -16.70
N GLY A 489 14.16 2.39 -17.85
CA GLY A 489 15.47 2.47 -18.52
C GLY A 489 16.50 1.45 -18.03
N ALA A 490 17.68 1.44 -18.64
CA ALA A 490 18.65 0.32 -18.57
C ALA A 490 19.24 0.00 -17.18
N ASP A 491 19.12 0.91 -16.21
CA ASP A 491 19.64 0.75 -14.84
C ASP A 491 18.53 0.61 -13.79
N SER A 492 17.29 0.31 -14.20
CA SER A 492 16.13 0.13 -13.31
C SER A 492 16.40 -0.80 -12.13
N ASP A 493 17.07 -1.92 -12.40
CA ASP A 493 17.29 -3.00 -11.43
C ASP A 493 18.35 -2.65 -10.38
N LYS A 494 19.14 -1.60 -10.62
CA LYS A 494 20.19 -1.11 -9.71
C LYS A 494 19.71 0.02 -8.82
N ARG A 495 18.54 0.60 -9.09
CA ARG A 495 18.01 1.75 -8.36
C ARG A 495 17.03 1.30 -7.28
N ALA A 496 17.38 1.62 -6.03
CA ALA A 496 16.51 1.31 -4.92
C ALA A 496 15.35 2.31 -4.83
N TYR A 497 14.16 1.78 -4.59
CA TYR A 497 12.97 2.56 -4.26
C TYR A 497 12.52 2.15 -2.87
N ILE A 498 12.35 3.13 -1.98
CA ILE A 498 11.96 2.92 -0.59
C ILE A 498 10.55 3.48 -0.43
N ALA A 499 9.59 2.60 -0.16
CA ALA A 499 8.20 2.97 0.08
C ALA A 499 7.93 3.07 1.58
N ALA A 500 7.30 4.16 2.01
CA ALA A 500 6.87 4.36 3.40
C ALA A 500 5.41 4.79 3.46
N GLY A 501 4.73 4.51 4.58
CA GLY A 501 3.37 5.00 4.84
C GLY A 501 2.35 3.88 4.94
N GLY A 502 1.90 3.60 6.16
CA GLY A 502 0.78 2.71 6.45
C GLY A 502 0.93 1.23 6.06
N PHE A 503 2.14 0.76 5.82
CA PHE A 503 2.41 -0.66 5.59
C PHE A 503 2.12 -1.51 6.84
N ASN A 504 1.39 -2.60 6.63
CA ASN A 504 1.35 -3.77 7.50
C ASN A 504 2.26 -4.88 6.91
N ARG A 505 2.29 -6.06 7.52
CA ARG A 505 3.13 -7.16 7.05
C ARG A 505 2.78 -7.59 5.63
N GLU A 506 1.50 -7.79 5.35
CA GLU A 506 0.99 -8.35 4.09
C GLU A 506 1.30 -7.41 2.93
N SER A 507 0.96 -6.12 3.08
CA SER A 507 1.24 -5.11 2.06
C SER A 507 2.74 -4.81 1.89
N ALA A 508 3.57 -5.13 2.89
CA ALA A 508 5.02 -5.01 2.78
C ALA A 508 5.64 -6.20 2.04
N LEU A 509 5.10 -7.42 2.25
CA LEU A 509 5.48 -8.60 1.47
C LEU A 509 5.19 -8.35 -0.01
N GLU A 510 3.97 -7.90 -0.33
CA GLU A 510 3.56 -7.55 -1.69
C GLU A 510 4.49 -6.50 -2.30
N ARG A 511 4.78 -5.41 -1.57
CA ARG A 511 5.62 -4.34 -2.10
C ARG A 511 7.06 -4.78 -2.34
N ALA A 512 7.59 -5.69 -1.53
CA ALA A 512 8.93 -6.23 -1.74
C ALA A 512 9.03 -7.07 -3.01
N GLU A 513 7.94 -7.70 -3.47
CA GLU A 513 7.92 -8.43 -4.75
C GLU A 513 8.10 -7.49 -5.96
N ALA A 514 7.83 -6.19 -5.81
CA ALA A 514 8.17 -5.17 -6.80
C ALA A 514 9.66 -4.74 -6.78
N GLY A 515 10.50 -5.36 -5.95
CA GLY A 515 11.93 -5.05 -5.82
C GLY A 515 12.23 -3.81 -4.98
N ASP A 516 11.31 -3.46 -4.06
CA ASP A 516 11.36 -2.26 -3.24
C ASP A 516 11.73 -2.56 -1.78
N LEU A 517 12.33 -1.57 -1.10
CA LEU A 517 12.44 -1.57 0.35
C LEU A 517 11.18 -0.95 0.96
N VAL A 518 10.82 -1.40 2.15
CA VAL A 518 9.65 -0.91 2.89
C VAL A 518 10.11 -0.30 4.21
N ALA A 519 9.91 1.01 4.35
CA ALA A 519 10.24 1.76 5.56
C ALA A 519 9.01 1.88 6.49
N PHE A 520 9.19 1.47 7.74
CA PHE A 520 8.15 1.48 8.76
C PHE A 520 8.38 2.62 9.76
N GLY A 521 7.32 3.41 9.97
CA GLY A 521 7.29 4.48 10.96
C GLY A 521 6.79 3.99 12.32
N ARG A 522 5.51 4.25 12.60
CA ARG A 522 4.83 3.93 13.88
C ARG A 522 5.05 2.50 14.36
N ALA A 523 4.96 1.50 13.46
CA ALA A 523 5.19 0.10 13.83
C ALA A 523 6.59 -0.12 14.42
N PHE A 524 7.63 0.49 13.82
CA PHE A 524 9.02 0.32 14.26
C PHE A 524 9.33 1.17 15.52
N LEU A 525 8.51 2.18 15.85
CA LEU A 525 8.61 2.87 17.14
C LEU A 525 8.31 1.93 18.30
N ALA A 526 7.27 1.10 18.18
CA ALA A 526 6.81 0.25 19.28
C ALA A 526 7.41 -1.17 19.26
N ASN A 527 8.12 -1.54 18.20
CA ASN A 527 8.63 -2.88 17.98
C ASN A 527 10.13 -2.82 17.64
N PRO A 528 11.04 -2.86 18.63
CA PRO A 528 12.49 -2.76 18.37
C PRO A 528 13.02 -3.93 17.51
N ASP A 529 12.32 -5.05 17.48
CA ASP A 529 12.59 -6.26 16.73
C ASP A 529 11.65 -6.45 15.52
N LEU A 530 11.09 -5.36 14.98
CA LEU A 530 10.10 -5.41 13.90
C LEU A 530 10.47 -6.36 12.74
N PRO A 531 11.71 -6.36 12.19
CA PRO A 531 12.05 -7.29 11.11
C PRO A 531 11.84 -8.76 11.48
N ARG A 532 12.14 -9.16 12.71
CA ARG A 532 11.91 -10.53 13.21
C ARG A 532 10.42 -10.80 13.38
N ARG A 533 9.66 -9.84 13.89
CA ARG A 533 8.21 -9.99 14.04
C ARG A 533 7.52 -10.16 12.69
N LEU A 534 7.88 -9.34 11.70
CA LEU A 534 7.38 -9.48 10.33
C LEU A 534 7.78 -10.84 9.74
N ARG A 535 9.03 -11.28 9.91
CA ARG A 535 9.49 -12.58 9.41
C ARG A 535 8.77 -13.75 10.05
N ARG A 536 8.52 -13.72 11.36
CA ARG A 536 7.86 -14.81 12.09
C ARG A 536 6.34 -14.67 12.16
N ASN A 537 5.79 -13.61 11.58
CA ASN A 537 4.39 -13.21 11.72
C ASN A 537 3.95 -13.11 13.20
N TRP A 538 4.81 -12.53 14.05
CA TRP A 538 4.49 -12.30 15.45
C TRP A 538 3.65 -11.03 15.63
N PRO A 539 2.77 -10.99 16.65
CA PRO A 539 2.00 -9.80 16.98
C PRO A 539 2.87 -8.55 17.18
N LEU A 540 2.40 -7.44 16.62
CA LEU A 540 3.04 -6.13 16.79
C LEU A 540 2.48 -5.43 18.03
N THR A 541 3.37 -4.87 18.83
CA THR A 541 3.03 -3.99 19.94
C THR A 541 2.52 -2.66 19.38
N GLU A 542 1.41 -2.15 19.92
CA GLU A 542 0.89 -0.83 19.58
C GLU A 542 1.66 0.28 20.30
N GLY A 543 1.91 1.39 19.61
CA GLY A 543 2.61 2.54 20.16
C GLY A 543 1.68 3.50 20.88
N ASP A 544 2.13 4.03 22.01
CA ASP A 544 1.45 5.11 22.74
C ASP A 544 1.77 6.48 22.11
N ARG A 545 0.78 7.06 21.43
CA ARG A 545 0.90 8.37 20.79
C ARG A 545 1.21 9.50 21.77
N ALA A 546 0.80 9.40 23.04
CA ALA A 546 1.08 10.43 24.04
C ALA A 546 2.59 10.59 24.30
N THR A 547 3.36 9.54 24.03
CA THR A 547 4.82 9.52 24.22
C THR A 547 5.60 9.90 22.96
N TYR A 548 4.97 10.11 21.81
CA TYR A 548 5.72 10.27 20.56
C TYR A 548 6.63 11.50 20.54
N TYR A 549 6.22 12.59 21.19
CA TYR A 549 6.90 13.88 21.16
C TYR A 549 7.09 14.45 22.57
N THR A 550 7.79 13.72 23.44
CA THR A 550 8.15 14.15 24.80
C THR A 550 9.67 14.23 24.95
N SER A 551 10.17 14.85 26.02
CA SER A 551 11.59 14.82 26.40
C SER A 551 11.99 13.57 27.20
N GLU A 552 11.02 12.74 27.56
CA GLU A 552 11.21 11.62 28.49
C GLU A 552 11.62 10.33 27.78
N GLU A 553 12.22 9.41 28.54
CA GLU A 553 12.61 8.08 28.05
C GLU A 553 11.42 7.13 27.85
N VAL A 554 10.31 7.36 28.57
CA VAL A 554 9.07 6.57 28.43
C VAL A 554 8.52 6.66 27.00
N GLY A 555 8.16 5.51 26.44
CA GLY A 555 7.73 5.36 25.04
C GLY A 555 8.84 5.59 24.01
N TYR A 556 10.10 5.46 24.41
CA TYR A 556 11.27 5.60 23.53
C TYR A 556 12.08 4.29 23.47
N THR A 557 12.62 3.85 24.62
CA THR A 557 13.52 2.68 24.75
C THR A 557 12.94 1.56 25.62
N ASP A 558 11.70 1.71 26.09
CA ASP A 558 11.00 0.83 27.04
C ASP A 558 9.97 -0.11 26.38
N TYR A 559 9.80 -0.03 25.05
CA TYR A 559 9.05 -1.04 24.30
C TYR A 559 9.78 -2.39 24.33
N PRO A 560 9.09 -3.49 24.72
CA PRO A 560 9.73 -4.78 24.89
C PRO A 560 10.04 -5.45 23.56
N PHE A 561 11.07 -6.29 23.54
CA PHE A 561 11.23 -7.30 22.49
C PHE A 561 10.09 -8.33 22.59
N TYR A 562 9.75 -9.01 21.49
CA TYR A 562 8.64 -9.97 21.51
C TYR A 562 8.88 -11.09 22.53
N GLU A 563 10.09 -11.66 22.56
CA GLU A 563 10.45 -12.76 23.48
C GLU A 563 10.36 -12.32 24.96
N GLU A 564 10.69 -11.07 25.27
CA GLU A 564 10.52 -10.50 26.62
C GLU A 564 9.04 -10.37 26.99
N SER A 565 8.19 -9.99 26.03
CA SER A 565 6.75 -9.86 26.25
C SER A 565 6.07 -11.21 26.52
N VAL A 566 6.52 -12.30 25.90
CA VAL A 566 6.03 -13.66 26.14
C VAL A 566 6.44 -14.14 27.53
N ASN A 567 7.72 -14.00 27.88
CA ASN A 567 8.25 -14.42 29.19
C ASN A 567 7.62 -13.66 30.37
N ALA A 568 7.23 -12.39 30.18
CA ALA A 568 6.57 -11.60 31.21
C ALA A 568 5.12 -12.07 31.48
N VAL A 569 4.45 -12.68 30.49
CA VAL A 569 3.11 -13.27 30.65
C VAL A 569 3.21 -14.63 31.34
N GLU A 570 4.17 -15.48 30.95
CA GLU A 570 4.38 -16.79 31.56
C GLU A 570 4.77 -16.73 33.04
N ASN A 571 5.47 -15.68 33.49
CA ASN A 571 5.81 -15.48 34.91
C ASN A 571 4.68 -14.82 35.74
N ARG A 572 3.55 -14.47 35.13
CA ARG A 572 2.36 -13.90 35.81
C ARG A 572 1.19 -14.87 35.91
N VAL A 573 1.28 -16.03 35.27
CA VAL A 573 0.37 -17.18 35.38
C VAL A 573 0.97 -18.17 36.37
#